data_AF-A0A7V3NCW3-F1
#
_entry.id   AF-A0A7V3NCW3-F1
#
_cell.length_a   1.000
_cell.length_b   1.000
_cell.length_c   1.000
_cell.angle_alpha   90.00
_cell.angle_beta   90.00
_cell.angle_gamma   90.00
#
_symmetry.space_group_name_H-M   'P 1'
#
loop_
_entity.id
_entity.type
_entity.pdbx_description
1 polymer ?
#
loop_
_entity_poly.entity_id
_entity_poly.type
_entity_poly.pdbx_seq_one_letter_code
_entity_poly.pdbx_strand_id
1 'polypeptide(L)'
;MASLYGSWRISPKENRLCDKRMKLRIYYNINPNFSLNDPSELIERLYDYLGPSIVDYSGWGLLRPGLLTKRLVLDVCNIWKAERKKELIIYNKPQLRGEWIFFDYLFSKVTSVNPIIKCLTNIGLAKYGKIRLTNTYLVTIGFNYKLGLLLMLYYGKKIENQLDDLAYVISHMLKVLKPKLVEITNSFLSKFATYLESSLRWQLKGWVSKDGRNIEIDLVQKNKQEYLNKLKKGEWQSLLFQNNYSKIKLTIGPRAKYIDVYIKKKFYNPGPKRDLRPIFEEIAKGINIDKLSDVFPNGMDEAAILKAYTERRGIMATLKFEKEKKQREAFDVSYEFLGYDIKSEPYIIEVKAFKDSTIKSLELTKNEYETMNKEKDYYIYVIEEALDNILKINIISDPKKIFFIKQNRDILETKMTSQEYFECEEDKWRNNVATSEFIEL
;
A
#
# COMPACT_ATOMS: atom_id res chain seq x y z
N MET A 1 28.01 -32.28 -11.99
CA MET A 1 27.05 -32.42 -10.87
C MET A 1 26.92 -31.07 -10.18
N ALA A 2 25.69 -30.58 -10.07
CA ALA A 2 25.37 -29.32 -9.41
C ALA A 2 25.68 -29.39 -7.90
N SER A 3 26.17 -28.29 -7.31
CA SER A 3 25.89 -28.00 -5.90
C SER A 3 25.45 -26.53 -5.77
N LEU A 4 24.26 -26.41 -5.18
CA LEU A 4 23.42 -25.23 -5.12
C LEU A 4 23.70 -24.41 -3.86
N TYR A 5 23.83 -23.11 -4.09
CA TYR A 5 23.53 -21.98 -3.23
C TYR A 5 22.69 -22.26 -1.96
N GLY A 6 23.36 -22.10 -0.80
CA GLY A 6 23.02 -21.10 0.22
C GLY A 6 21.58 -21.06 0.76
N SER A 7 21.32 -21.88 1.78
CA SER A 7 20.10 -21.93 2.58
C SER A 7 19.82 -20.65 3.38
N TRP A 8 18.57 -20.16 3.35
CA TRP A 8 18.00 -19.35 4.43
C TRP A 8 17.63 -20.26 5.61
N ARG A 9 18.50 -20.35 6.63
CA ARG A 9 18.17 -20.97 7.92
C ARG A 9 17.66 -19.89 8.88
N ILE A 10 16.41 -20.00 9.31
CA ILE A 10 15.91 -19.35 10.52
C ILE A 10 16.21 -20.31 11.68
N SER A 11 17.16 -19.93 12.54
CA SER A 11 17.49 -20.63 13.78
C SER A 11 16.75 -20.00 14.97
N PRO A 12 16.21 -20.78 15.93
CA PRO A 12 15.60 -20.27 17.14
C PRO A 12 16.61 -20.23 18.31
N LYS A 13 16.54 -19.13 19.07
CA LYS A 13 17.14 -18.83 20.40
C LYS A 13 18.15 -17.68 20.34
N GLU A 14 17.66 -16.50 20.69
CA GLU A 14 18.29 -15.42 21.44
C GLU A 14 17.48 -14.13 21.23
N ASN A 15 17.38 -13.30 22.26
CA ASN A 15 16.69 -12.00 22.29
C ASN A 15 17.23 -11.00 21.24
N ARG A 16 16.95 -11.23 19.95
CA ARG A 16 17.36 -10.35 18.86
C ARG A 16 16.18 -9.52 18.35
N LEU A 17 16.42 -8.21 18.33
CA LEU A 17 15.60 -7.15 17.75
C LEU A 17 15.05 -7.58 16.37
N CYS A 18 13.85 -7.14 16.01
CA CYS A 18 13.48 -7.01 14.61
C CYS A 18 14.28 -5.80 14.10
N ASP A 19 15.58 -5.97 13.84
CA ASP A 19 16.45 -4.94 13.25
C ASP A 19 16.15 -4.77 11.75
N LYS A 20 14.86 -4.67 11.37
CA LYS A 20 14.51 -4.29 10.01
C LYS A 20 14.57 -2.77 9.92
N ARG A 21 15.65 -2.30 9.29
CA ARG A 21 15.83 -0.91 8.84
C ARG A 21 14.67 -0.51 7.95
N MET A 22 13.80 0.40 8.38
CA MET A 22 12.74 0.97 7.55
C MET A 22 13.07 2.40 7.18
N LYS A 23 12.86 2.78 5.93
CA LYS A 23 12.94 4.18 5.51
C LYS A 23 11.64 4.90 5.91
N LEU A 24 11.76 6.16 6.29
CA LEU A 24 10.63 7.05 6.54
C LEU A 24 10.36 7.92 5.31
N ARG A 25 9.11 7.93 4.86
CA ARG A 25 8.56 8.90 3.91
C ARG A 25 7.46 9.70 4.60
N ILE A 26 7.40 11.00 4.33
CA ILE A 26 6.59 11.97 5.06
C ILE A 26 5.74 12.73 4.05
N TYR A 27 4.43 12.71 4.25
CA TYR A 27 3.50 13.53 3.49
C TYR A 27 2.75 14.46 4.43
N TYR A 28 2.42 15.64 3.90
CA TYR A 28 1.71 16.69 4.59
C TYR A 28 0.48 17.13 3.78
N ASN A 29 -0.34 17.99 4.39
CA ASN A 29 -1.54 18.57 3.80
C ASN A 29 -2.68 17.56 3.59
N ILE A 30 -2.78 16.56 4.47
CA ILE A 30 -3.83 15.53 4.44
C ILE A 30 -4.78 15.75 5.63
N ASN A 31 -5.30 16.98 5.79
CA ASN A 31 -6.20 17.33 6.87
C ASN A 31 -7.65 17.06 6.45
N PRO A 32 -8.36 16.08 7.05
CA PRO A 32 -9.78 15.89 6.80
C PRO A 32 -10.55 17.15 7.18
N ASN A 33 -11.54 17.53 6.38
CA ASN A 33 -12.36 18.68 6.67
C ASN A 33 -13.13 18.42 7.97
N PHE A 34 -13.09 19.36 8.92
CA PHE A 34 -13.57 19.22 10.31
C PHE A 34 -15.08 18.92 10.45
N SER A 35 -15.83 18.82 9.35
CA SER A 35 -17.20 18.33 9.32
C SER A 35 -17.31 16.80 9.49
N LEU A 36 -16.22 16.05 9.33
CA LEU A 36 -16.11 14.59 9.56
C LEU A 36 -15.50 14.34 10.96
N ASN A 37 -16.25 14.62 12.03
CA ASN A 37 -15.74 14.67 13.41
C ASN A 37 -15.62 13.32 14.12
N ASP A 38 -15.86 12.19 13.45
CA ASP A 38 -15.66 10.88 14.05
C ASP A 38 -14.41 10.19 13.47
N PRO A 39 -13.31 10.06 14.24
CA PRO A 39 -12.16 9.25 13.84
C PRO A 39 -12.53 7.81 13.47
N SER A 40 -13.65 7.30 13.97
CA SER A 40 -14.20 5.99 13.59
C SER A 40 -14.66 5.98 12.14
N GLU A 41 -15.30 7.05 11.67
CA GLU A 41 -15.70 7.20 10.26
C GLU A 41 -14.48 7.22 9.34
N LEU A 42 -13.39 7.89 9.74
CA LEU A 42 -12.13 7.87 8.98
C LEU A 42 -11.56 6.44 8.86
N ILE A 43 -11.69 5.63 9.91
CA ILE A 43 -11.23 4.24 9.92
C ILE A 43 -12.08 3.37 9.01
N GLU A 44 -13.40 3.50 9.07
CA GLU A 44 -14.32 2.80 8.17
C GLU A 44 -14.04 3.19 6.72
N ARG A 45 -13.92 4.48 6.44
CA ARG A 45 -13.60 4.99 5.11
C ARG A 45 -12.28 4.43 4.56
N LEU A 46 -11.22 4.42 5.37
CA LEU A 46 -9.95 3.82 5.00
C LEU A 46 -10.11 2.31 4.73
N TYR A 47 -10.87 1.60 5.55
CA TYR A 47 -11.12 0.17 5.37
C TYR A 47 -11.90 -0.13 4.09
N ASP A 48 -12.99 0.59 3.87
CA ASP A 48 -13.91 0.43 2.74
C ASP A 48 -13.20 0.62 1.39
N TYR A 49 -12.35 1.65 1.31
CA TYR A 49 -11.70 2.03 0.07
C TYR A 49 -10.32 1.39 -0.14
N LEU A 50 -9.54 1.09 0.91
CA LEU A 50 -8.28 0.36 0.73
C LEU A 50 -8.51 -1.14 0.62
N GLY A 51 -9.58 -1.64 1.24
CA GLY A 51 -9.95 -3.04 1.23
C GLY A 51 -8.96 -3.95 1.96
N PRO A 52 -9.33 -5.19 2.28
CA PRO A 52 -8.38 -6.22 2.67
C PRO A 52 -7.46 -6.65 1.51
N SER A 53 -6.19 -6.92 1.82
CA SER A 53 -5.31 -7.67 0.94
C SER A 53 -5.78 -9.12 0.83
N ILE A 54 -5.80 -9.62 -0.39
CA ILE A 54 -6.15 -11.00 -0.72
C ILE A 54 -5.09 -11.59 -1.65
N VAL A 55 -4.91 -12.91 -1.56
CA VAL A 55 -4.21 -13.66 -2.60
C VAL A 55 -5.16 -13.74 -3.77
N ASP A 56 -4.78 -13.23 -4.93
CA ASP A 56 -5.59 -13.37 -6.13
C ASP A 56 -5.53 -14.84 -6.60
N TYR A 57 -6.70 -15.49 -6.73
CA TYR A 57 -6.83 -16.88 -7.18
C TYR A 57 -6.84 -17.02 -8.71
N SER A 58 -6.87 -15.91 -9.46
CA SER A 58 -6.90 -15.91 -10.93
C SER A 58 -5.55 -16.25 -11.58
N GLY A 59 -4.55 -16.60 -10.77
CA GLY A 59 -3.20 -16.86 -11.19
C GLY A 59 -2.24 -16.48 -10.07
N TRP A 60 -1.20 -17.28 -9.84
CA TRP A 60 -0.15 -17.11 -8.81
C TRP A 60 0.76 -15.89 -9.03
N GLY A 61 0.16 -14.73 -9.25
CA GLY A 61 0.81 -13.49 -9.61
C GLY A 61 0.11 -12.33 -8.93
N LEU A 62 0.32 -12.23 -7.62
CA LEU A 62 0.23 -11.02 -6.79
C LEU A 62 -0.94 -10.90 -5.83
N LEU A 63 -0.58 -10.43 -4.64
CA LEU A 63 -1.51 -9.97 -3.64
C LEU A 63 -2.21 -8.73 -4.19
N ARG A 64 -3.55 -8.72 -4.25
CA ARG A 64 -4.30 -7.49 -4.52
C ARG A 64 -3.87 -6.46 -3.46
N PRO A 65 -3.40 -5.27 -3.88
CA PRO A 65 -2.99 -4.24 -2.95
C PRO A 65 -4.11 -3.97 -1.94
N GLY A 66 -3.76 -3.86 -0.66
CA GLY A 66 -4.77 -3.69 0.38
C GLY A 66 -4.21 -3.69 1.79
N LEU A 67 -5.11 -3.72 2.77
CA LEU A 67 -4.81 -3.82 4.19
C LEU A 67 -4.48 -5.26 4.58
N LEU A 68 -3.38 -5.45 5.32
CA LEU A 68 -2.96 -6.78 5.77
C LEU A 68 -4.05 -7.46 6.61
N THR A 69 -4.48 -8.68 6.23
CA THR A 69 -5.51 -9.45 6.96
C THR A 69 -4.95 -10.64 7.74
N LYS A 70 -5.70 -11.09 8.75
CA LYS A 70 -5.38 -12.32 9.49
C LYS A 70 -5.34 -13.55 8.56
N ARG A 71 -6.33 -13.68 7.68
CA ARG A 71 -6.43 -14.78 6.71
C ARG A 71 -5.19 -14.84 5.83
N LEU A 72 -4.80 -13.70 5.25
CA LEU A 72 -3.62 -13.64 4.39
C LEU A 72 -2.35 -14.08 5.10
N VAL A 73 -2.12 -13.61 6.33
CA VAL A 73 -0.93 -14.04 7.08
C VAL A 73 -0.97 -15.52 7.41
N LEU A 74 -2.13 -16.06 7.78
CA LEU A 74 -2.29 -17.50 8.01
C LEU A 74 -2.01 -18.31 6.74
N ASP A 75 -2.54 -17.89 5.60
CA ASP A 75 -2.36 -18.55 4.31
C ASP A 75 -0.90 -18.54 3.88
N VAL A 76 -0.23 -17.40 3.98
CA VAL A 76 1.20 -17.27 3.72
C VAL A 76 2.03 -18.15 4.66
N CYS A 77 1.72 -18.16 5.97
CA CYS A 77 2.38 -19.05 6.92
C CYS A 77 2.16 -20.53 6.59
N ASN A 78 0.95 -20.91 6.16
CA ASN A 78 0.63 -22.28 5.76
C ASN A 78 1.42 -22.70 4.51
N ILE A 79 1.44 -21.86 3.47
CA ILE A 79 2.20 -22.08 2.24
C ILE A 79 3.68 -22.28 2.56
N TRP A 80 4.23 -21.46 3.46
CA TRP A 80 5.63 -21.53 3.86
C TRP A 80 5.94 -22.60 4.90
N LYS A 81 4.95 -23.39 5.33
CA LYS A 81 5.07 -24.36 6.42
C LYS A 81 5.73 -23.77 7.67
N ALA A 82 5.47 -22.47 7.91
CA ALA A 82 6.02 -21.75 9.05
C ALA A 82 5.34 -22.22 10.35
N GLU A 83 6.10 -22.21 11.45
CA GLU A 83 5.59 -22.62 12.75
C GLU A 83 4.40 -21.74 13.15
N ARG A 84 3.23 -22.36 13.33
CA ARG A 84 1.99 -21.67 13.68
C ARG A 84 2.11 -21.14 15.11
N LYS A 85 2.29 -19.83 15.27
CA LYS A 85 1.98 -19.21 16.57
C LYS A 85 0.48 -19.38 16.83
N LYS A 86 0.13 -19.92 18.00
CA LYS A 86 -1.27 -20.20 18.39
C LYS A 86 -2.16 -18.95 18.39
N GLU A 87 -1.59 -17.76 18.46
CA GLU A 87 -2.32 -16.48 18.33
C GLU A 87 -1.58 -15.53 17.38
N LEU A 88 -1.95 -15.54 16.11
CA LEU A 88 -1.71 -14.41 15.21
C LEU A 88 -2.90 -13.48 15.33
N ILE A 89 -2.71 -12.36 16.03
CA ILE A 89 -3.72 -11.33 16.10
C ILE A 89 -3.31 -10.24 15.12
N ILE A 90 -4.07 -10.09 14.03
CA ILE A 90 -3.93 -9.05 13.02
C ILE A 90 -5.29 -8.40 12.91
N TYR A 91 -5.34 -7.07 12.97
CA TYR A 91 -6.60 -6.36 12.77
C TYR A 91 -6.94 -6.33 11.29
N ASN A 92 -8.20 -6.58 10.99
CA ASN A 92 -8.72 -6.38 9.64
C ASN A 92 -8.94 -4.88 9.34
N LYS A 93 -9.09 -4.03 10.37
CA LYS A 93 -9.31 -2.59 10.23
C LYS A 93 -8.12 -1.74 10.72
N PRO A 94 -7.97 -0.50 10.22
CA PRO A 94 -7.04 0.47 10.81
C PRO A 94 -7.28 0.71 12.30
N GLN A 95 -6.22 1.01 13.05
CA GLN A 95 -6.26 1.17 14.50
C GLN A 95 -6.21 2.63 14.93
N LEU A 96 -7.20 3.09 15.70
CA LEU A 96 -7.12 4.39 16.36
C LEU A 96 -6.24 4.32 17.62
N ARG A 97 -5.28 5.23 17.75
CA ARG A 97 -4.42 5.39 18.93
C ARG A 97 -4.21 6.89 19.20
N GLY A 98 -5.16 7.48 19.94
CA GLY A 98 -5.22 8.93 20.14
C GLY A 98 -5.51 9.64 18.82
N GLU A 99 -4.59 10.52 18.41
CA GLU A 99 -4.71 11.30 17.15
C GLU A 99 -4.15 10.56 15.92
N TRP A 100 -3.72 9.31 16.10
CA TRP A 100 -3.10 8.51 15.06
C TRP A 100 -3.99 7.35 14.63
N ILE A 101 -4.06 7.13 13.31
CA ILE A 101 -4.62 5.93 12.69
C ILE A 101 -3.45 5.09 12.14
N PHE A 102 -3.33 3.84 12.58
CA PHE A 102 -2.26 2.93 12.19
C PHE A 102 -2.77 1.73 11.41
N PHE A 103 -2.14 1.42 10.30
CA PHE A 103 -2.42 0.21 9.52
C PHE A 103 -1.19 -0.24 8.74
N ASP A 104 -1.23 -1.48 8.25
CA ASP A 104 -0.21 -2.00 7.35
C ASP A 104 -0.83 -2.22 5.98
N TYR A 105 -0.18 -1.69 4.95
CA TYR A 105 -0.59 -1.82 3.57
C TYR A 105 0.41 -2.70 2.82
N LEU A 106 -0.13 -3.66 2.07
CA LEU A 106 0.64 -4.66 1.35
C LEU A 106 0.35 -4.50 -0.14
N PHE A 107 1.40 -4.42 -0.95
CA PHE A 107 1.29 -4.40 -2.40
C PHE A 107 2.48 -5.14 -3.00
N SER A 108 2.46 -5.35 -4.31
CA SER A 108 3.59 -5.98 -4.99
C SER A 108 3.88 -5.31 -6.33
N LYS A 109 5.14 -5.35 -6.74
CA LYS A 109 5.58 -4.84 -8.04
C LYS A 109 6.08 -5.96 -8.92
N VAL A 110 5.72 -5.91 -10.21
CA VAL A 110 6.28 -6.79 -11.22
C VAL A 110 7.76 -6.46 -11.41
N THR A 111 8.66 -7.43 -11.23
CA THR A 111 10.08 -7.23 -11.54
C THR A 111 10.42 -7.78 -12.91
N SER A 112 11.26 -7.07 -13.66
CA SER A 112 11.85 -7.59 -14.89
C SER A 112 12.97 -8.57 -14.55
N VAL A 113 12.96 -9.76 -15.16
CA VAL A 113 14.03 -10.77 -15.04
C VAL A 113 15.38 -10.16 -15.45
N ASN A 114 16.46 -10.52 -14.74
CA ASN A 114 17.83 -10.10 -15.03
C ASN A 114 18.17 -10.29 -16.53
N PRO A 115 18.76 -9.28 -17.21
CA PRO A 115 19.14 -9.36 -18.64
C PRO A 115 20.03 -10.57 -19.00
N ILE A 116 20.92 -10.99 -18.10
CA ILE A 116 21.81 -12.14 -18.32
C ILE A 116 21.00 -13.43 -18.36
N ILE A 117 20.02 -13.57 -17.46
CA ILE A 117 19.10 -14.71 -17.44
C ILE A 117 18.25 -14.71 -18.72
N LYS A 118 17.75 -13.54 -19.15
CA LYS A 118 17.02 -13.40 -20.42
C LYS A 118 17.87 -13.83 -21.63
N CYS A 119 19.17 -13.50 -21.64
CA CYS A 119 20.10 -13.91 -22.69
C CYS A 119 20.35 -15.42 -22.69
N LEU A 120 20.61 -16.02 -21.52
CA LEU A 120 20.84 -17.46 -21.37
C LEU A 120 19.59 -18.30 -21.73
N THR A 121 18.39 -17.81 -21.41
CA THR A 121 17.14 -18.43 -21.84
C THR A 121 16.95 -18.34 -23.36
N ASN A 122 17.25 -17.18 -23.97
CA ASN A 122 17.13 -16.99 -25.42
C ASN A 122 18.09 -17.87 -26.23
N ILE A 123 19.25 -18.23 -25.68
CA ILE A 123 20.25 -19.10 -26.33
C ILE A 123 19.98 -20.60 -26.04
N GLY A 124 18.90 -20.94 -25.32
CA GLY A 124 18.51 -22.32 -25.05
C GLY A 124 19.38 -23.06 -24.03
N LEU A 125 20.36 -22.38 -23.43
CA LEU A 125 21.30 -22.93 -22.45
C LEU A 125 20.70 -23.08 -21.04
N ALA A 126 19.50 -22.52 -20.82
CA ALA A 126 18.81 -22.58 -19.55
C ALA A 126 17.29 -22.77 -19.79
N LYS A 127 16.74 -23.93 -19.38
CA LYS A 127 15.28 -24.17 -19.31
C LYS A 127 14.71 -23.51 -18.05
N TYR A 128 14.76 -22.18 -18.02
CA TYR A 128 13.99 -21.41 -17.05
C TYR A 128 12.98 -20.59 -17.85
N GLY A 129 11.69 -20.90 -17.68
CA GLY A 129 10.65 -19.93 -18.02
C GLY A 129 10.99 -18.60 -17.35
N LYS A 130 10.65 -17.46 -17.97
CA LYS A 130 10.86 -16.14 -17.36
C LYS A 130 10.12 -16.09 -16.01
N ILE A 131 10.82 -16.36 -14.91
CA ILE A 131 10.29 -16.16 -13.56
C ILE A 131 10.44 -14.68 -13.26
N ARG A 132 9.39 -13.88 -13.52
CA ARG A 132 9.28 -12.54 -12.93
C ARG A 132 8.93 -12.74 -11.46
N LEU A 133 9.93 -12.70 -10.58
CA LEU A 133 9.69 -12.76 -9.14
C LEU A 133 9.08 -11.43 -8.72
N THR A 134 7.82 -11.48 -8.34
CA THR A 134 7.14 -10.31 -7.82
C THR A 134 7.70 -9.92 -6.46
N ASN A 135 8.11 -8.67 -6.32
CA ASN A 135 8.56 -8.16 -5.03
C ASN A 135 7.35 -7.65 -4.26
N THR A 136 7.01 -8.31 -3.16
CA THR A 136 5.98 -7.86 -2.23
C THR A 136 6.59 -6.88 -1.22
N TYR A 137 5.88 -5.78 -0.99
CA TYR A 137 6.28 -4.70 -0.10
C TYR A 137 5.22 -4.50 0.97
N LEU A 138 5.69 -4.38 2.22
CA LEU A 138 4.88 -4.04 3.38
C LEU A 138 5.23 -2.61 3.79
N VAL A 139 4.21 -1.78 3.95
CA VAL A 139 4.32 -0.40 4.42
C VAL A 139 3.52 -0.27 5.70
N THR A 140 4.16 0.21 6.76
CA THR A 140 3.45 0.60 7.99
C THR A 140 3.13 2.08 7.91
N ILE A 141 1.85 2.40 8.04
CA ILE A 141 1.31 3.74 7.89
C ILE A 141 0.84 4.23 9.24
N GLY A 142 1.24 5.46 9.57
CA GLY A 142 0.66 6.23 10.67
C GLY A 142 0.17 7.56 10.13
N PHE A 143 -1.14 7.75 10.20
CA PHE A 143 -1.81 8.97 9.78
C PHE A 143 -2.25 9.76 11.00
N ASN A 144 -1.73 10.97 11.19
CA ASN A 144 -2.22 11.90 12.18
C ASN A 144 -3.26 12.83 11.54
N TYR A 145 -4.52 12.61 11.88
CA TYR A 145 -5.65 13.33 11.27
C TYR A 145 -5.79 14.78 11.76
N LYS A 146 -5.20 15.15 12.90
CA LYS A 146 -5.21 16.54 13.38
C LYS A 146 -4.10 17.40 12.77
N LEU A 147 -2.94 16.79 12.54
CA LEU A 147 -1.78 17.47 11.93
C LEU A 147 -1.79 17.39 10.40
N GLY A 148 -2.59 16.50 9.82
CA GLY A 148 -2.63 16.24 8.39
C GLY A 148 -1.34 15.62 7.88
N LEU A 149 -0.72 14.82 8.74
CA LEU A 149 0.61 14.26 8.57
C LEU A 149 0.50 12.75 8.37
N LEU A 150 1.02 12.26 7.25
CA LEU A 150 1.05 10.84 6.92
C LEU A 150 2.50 10.36 6.88
N LEU A 151 2.81 9.45 7.78
CA LEU A 151 4.14 8.85 7.91
C LEU A 151 4.08 7.42 7.39
N MET A 152 4.94 7.11 6.42
CA MET A 152 5.07 5.77 5.85
C MET A 152 6.45 5.20 6.19
N LEU A 153 6.47 4.09 6.93
CA LEU A 153 7.66 3.30 7.18
C LEU A 153 7.67 2.12 6.21
N TYR A 154 8.74 1.99 5.43
CA TYR A 154 8.81 0.96 4.38
C TYR A 154 10.19 0.31 4.28
N TYR A 155 10.21 -0.91 3.76
CA TYR A 155 11.42 -1.61 3.36
C TYR A 155 11.40 -1.89 1.87
N GLY A 156 12.42 -1.44 1.13
CA GLY A 156 12.51 -1.66 -0.31
C GLY A 156 13.40 -0.64 -1.01
N LYS A 157 13.66 -0.89 -2.29
CA LYS A 157 14.35 0.05 -3.19
C LYS A 157 13.41 0.38 -4.35
N LYS A 158 13.37 1.66 -4.74
CA LYS A 158 12.63 2.12 -5.93
C LYS A 158 11.12 1.82 -5.85
N ILE A 159 10.54 2.07 -4.68
CA ILE A 159 9.08 1.98 -4.46
C ILE A 159 8.45 3.31 -4.11
N GLU A 160 9.24 4.39 -4.12
CA GLU A 160 8.83 5.73 -3.71
C GLU A 160 7.63 6.24 -4.54
N ASN A 161 7.56 5.91 -5.84
CA ASN A 161 6.40 6.25 -6.68
C ASN A 161 5.12 5.51 -6.23
N GLN A 162 5.22 4.25 -5.81
CA GLN A 162 4.07 3.51 -5.29
C GLN A 162 3.59 4.07 -3.93
N LEU A 163 4.50 4.61 -3.12
CA LEU A 163 4.13 5.30 -1.90
C LEU A 163 3.40 6.62 -2.21
N ASP A 164 3.81 7.31 -3.27
CA ASP A 164 3.17 8.53 -3.77
C ASP A 164 1.75 8.24 -4.28
N ASP A 165 1.56 7.14 -5.02
CA ASP A 165 0.24 6.64 -5.42
C ASP A 165 -0.64 6.36 -4.21
N LEU A 166 -0.11 5.66 -3.20
CA LEU A 166 -0.84 5.36 -1.96
C LEU A 166 -1.19 6.61 -1.16
N ALA A 167 -0.29 7.59 -1.07
CA ALA A 167 -0.57 8.86 -0.41
C ALA A 167 -1.65 9.66 -1.14
N TYR A 168 -1.59 9.70 -2.48
CA TYR A 168 -2.63 10.29 -3.32
C TYR A 168 -3.98 9.63 -3.06
N VAL A 169 -4.02 8.31 -3.13
CA VAL A 169 -5.23 7.51 -2.87
C VAL A 169 -5.80 7.80 -1.48
N ILE A 170 -4.99 7.82 -0.42
CA ILE A 170 -5.44 8.16 0.94
C ILE A 170 -6.01 9.58 1.00
N SER A 171 -5.35 10.57 0.39
CA SER A 171 -5.90 11.94 0.36
C SER A 171 -7.26 12.02 -0.36
N HIS A 172 -7.39 11.29 -1.46
CA HIS A 172 -8.61 11.24 -2.24
C HIS A 172 -9.76 10.57 -1.47
N MET A 173 -9.48 9.43 -0.83
CA MET A 173 -10.41 8.75 0.08
C MET A 173 -10.89 9.66 1.19
N LEU A 174 -10.06 10.59 1.66
CA LEU A 174 -10.42 11.49 2.75
C LEU A 174 -11.10 12.79 2.26
N LYS A 175 -11.27 12.98 0.95
CA LYS A 175 -11.78 14.23 0.34
C LYS A 175 -10.96 15.45 0.78
N VAL A 176 -9.64 15.32 0.82
CA VAL A 176 -8.74 16.40 1.23
C VAL A 176 -7.91 16.91 0.06
N LEU A 177 -7.21 18.01 0.29
CA LEU A 177 -6.27 18.57 -0.68
C LEU A 177 -5.21 17.53 -1.08
N LYS A 178 -4.68 17.69 -2.29
CA LYS A 178 -3.59 16.83 -2.78
C LYS A 178 -2.43 16.81 -1.77
N PRO A 179 -1.87 15.63 -1.52
CA PRO A 179 -0.82 15.49 -0.53
C PRO A 179 0.44 16.14 -1.05
N LYS A 180 1.26 16.65 -0.14
CA LYS A 180 2.57 17.21 -0.45
C LYS A 180 3.64 16.32 0.14
N LEU A 181 4.66 15.97 -0.64
CA LEU A 181 5.81 15.23 -0.17
C LEU A 181 6.72 16.20 0.60
N VAL A 182 7.09 15.86 1.84
CA VAL A 182 8.12 16.62 2.56
C VAL A 182 9.49 16.19 2.07
N GLU A 183 10.24 17.12 1.48
CA GLU A 183 11.59 16.83 1.00
C GLU A 183 12.57 16.73 2.18
N ILE A 184 13.30 15.61 2.24
CA ILE A 184 14.35 15.44 3.25
C ILE A 184 15.60 16.20 2.79
N THR A 185 15.67 17.49 3.10
CA THR A 185 16.83 18.36 2.81
C THR A 185 17.92 18.27 3.88
N ASN A 186 19.07 18.92 3.66
CA ASN A 186 20.09 19.04 4.70
C ASN A 186 19.57 19.88 5.89
N SER A 187 18.88 20.98 5.61
CA SER A 187 18.29 21.87 6.62
C SER A 187 17.28 21.09 7.47
N PHE A 188 16.39 20.34 6.82
CA PHE A 188 15.44 19.44 7.47
C PHE A 188 16.16 18.49 8.44
N LEU A 189 17.17 17.77 7.95
CA LEU A 189 17.90 16.77 8.75
C LEU A 189 18.68 17.40 9.90
N SER A 190 19.29 18.58 9.71
CA SER A 190 19.99 19.30 10.77
C SER A 190 19.04 19.79 11.87
N LYS A 191 17.88 20.33 11.49
CA LYS A 191 16.83 20.72 12.46
C LYS A 191 16.29 19.51 13.21
N PHE A 192 16.02 18.42 12.49
CA PHE A 192 15.53 17.18 13.10
C PHE A 192 16.57 16.56 14.04
N ALA A 193 17.84 16.53 13.65
CA ALA A 193 18.94 16.12 14.53
C ALA A 193 19.02 16.99 15.79
N THR A 194 18.81 18.30 15.65
CA THR A 194 18.88 19.26 16.77
C THR A 194 17.75 18.99 17.75
N TYR A 195 16.54 18.75 17.24
CA TYR A 195 15.40 18.32 18.05
C TYR A 195 15.74 17.03 18.81
N LEU A 196 16.22 15.99 18.12
CA LEU A 196 16.53 14.70 18.73
C LEU A 196 17.61 14.84 19.82
N GLU A 197 18.65 15.65 19.60
CA GLU A 197 19.68 15.86 20.63
C GLU A 197 19.18 16.68 21.82
N SER A 198 18.28 17.64 21.61
CA SER A 198 17.68 18.41 22.71
C SER A 198 16.65 17.60 23.51
N SER A 199 16.16 16.50 22.96
CA SER A 199 15.08 15.72 23.56
C SER A 199 15.58 14.80 24.67
N LEU A 200 14.96 14.87 25.85
CA LEU A 200 15.23 13.98 26.99
C LEU A 200 14.99 12.49 26.69
N ARG A 201 14.21 12.17 25.64
CA ARG A 201 13.88 10.80 25.25
C ARG A 201 14.93 10.14 24.37
N TRP A 202 15.75 10.92 23.66
CA TRP A 202 16.65 10.41 22.63
C TRP A 202 18.09 10.53 23.12
N GLN A 203 18.87 9.51 22.85
CA GLN A 203 20.30 9.51 23.14
C GLN A 203 21.07 9.32 21.85
N LEU A 204 22.02 10.21 21.59
CA LEU A 204 23.00 10.02 20.53
C LEU A 204 23.87 8.80 20.86
N LYS A 205 23.92 7.82 19.94
CA LYS A 205 24.68 6.57 20.07
C LYS A 205 25.73 6.38 18.97
N GLY A 206 25.67 7.16 17.89
CA GLY A 206 26.67 7.09 16.84
C GLY A 206 26.75 8.39 16.05
N TRP A 207 27.97 8.77 15.68
CA TRP A 207 28.26 9.93 14.86
C TRP A 207 29.29 9.56 13.81
N VAL A 208 28.97 9.83 12.54
CA VAL A 208 29.91 9.74 11.42
C VAL A 208 30.08 11.14 10.86
N SER A 209 31.33 11.63 10.85
CA SER A 209 31.69 12.93 10.32
C SER A 209 31.44 13.03 8.82
N LYS A 210 31.48 14.24 8.27
CA LYS A 210 31.24 14.49 6.84
C LYS A 210 32.24 13.77 5.92
N ASP A 211 33.46 13.55 6.38
CA ASP A 211 34.53 12.78 5.71
C ASP A 211 34.45 11.26 5.95
N GLY A 212 33.44 10.77 6.67
CA GLY A 212 33.17 9.35 6.83
C GLY A 212 33.87 8.67 8.01
N ARG A 213 34.47 9.44 8.93
CA ARG A 213 35.11 8.89 10.13
C ARG A 213 34.08 8.71 11.25
N ASN A 214 34.18 7.60 11.96
CA ASN A 214 33.41 7.41 13.19
C ASN A 214 34.00 8.32 14.29
N ILE A 215 33.13 9.08 14.95
CA ILE A 215 33.49 9.92 16.09
C ILE A 215 33.01 9.23 17.37
N GLU A 216 33.91 9.07 18.32
CA GLU A 216 33.59 8.52 19.64
C GLU A 216 32.61 9.43 20.39
N ILE A 217 31.57 8.85 20.98
CA ILE A 217 30.53 9.62 21.66
C ILE A 217 31.07 10.35 22.90
N ASP A 218 32.06 9.78 23.58
CA ASP A 218 32.70 10.42 24.72
C ASP A 218 33.42 11.71 24.31
N LEU A 219 33.99 11.75 23.10
CA LEU A 219 34.57 12.97 22.53
C LEU A 219 33.50 14.02 22.23
N VAL A 220 32.35 13.59 21.68
CA VAL A 220 31.20 14.47 21.42
C VAL A 220 30.70 15.10 22.73
N GLN A 221 30.64 14.34 23.81
CA GLN A 221 30.21 14.82 25.12
C GLN A 221 31.22 15.78 25.76
N LYS A 222 32.53 15.47 25.68
CA LYS A 222 33.61 16.35 26.18
C LYS A 222 33.63 17.71 25.46
N ASN A 223 33.40 17.71 24.14
CA ASN A 223 33.44 18.92 23.31
C ASN A 223 32.04 19.35 22.85
N LYS A 224 31.04 19.29 23.74
CA LYS A 224 29.61 19.43 23.41
C LYS A 224 29.29 20.63 22.52
N GLN A 225 29.82 21.81 22.83
CA GLN A 225 29.49 23.03 22.08
C GLN A 225 29.98 23.00 20.62
N GLU A 226 31.17 22.45 20.38
CA GLU A 226 31.73 22.28 19.04
C GLU A 226 30.84 21.35 18.20
N TYR A 227 30.48 20.19 18.77
CA TYR A 227 29.66 19.21 18.07
C TYR A 227 28.20 19.65 17.90
N LEU A 228 27.64 20.42 18.83
CA LEU A 228 26.34 21.07 18.63
C LEU A 228 26.35 22.04 17.44
N ASN A 229 27.44 22.80 17.27
CA ASN A 229 27.60 23.67 16.10
C ASN A 229 27.72 22.85 14.80
N LYS A 230 28.51 21.78 14.80
CA LYS A 230 28.63 20.85 13.65
C LYS A 230 27.29 20.20 13.31
N LEU A 231 26.51 19.82 14.32
CA LEU A 231 25.19 19.22 14.18
C LEU A 231 24.22 20.18 13.48
N LYS A 232 24.13 21.43 13.98
CA LYS A 232 23.29 22.50 13.42
C LYS A 232 23.68 22.87 11.99
N LYS A 233 24.97 22.86 11.66
CA LYS A 233 25.49 23.15 10.31
C LYS A 233 25.35 21.97 9.34
N GLY A 234 25.00 20.78 9.80
CA GLY A 234 24.94 19.58 8.95
C GLY A 234 26.32 19.06 8.55
N GLU A 235 27.35 19.29 9.37
CA GLU A 235 28.72 18.84 9.15
C GLU A 235 28.94 17.38 9.60
N TRP A 236 28.03 16.50 9.17
CA TRP A 236 28.02 15.08 9.51
C TRP A 236 27.46 14.27 8.35
N GLN A 237 27.89 13.02 8.23
CA GLN A 237 27.37 12.10 7.22
C GLN A 237 26.24 11.24 7.78
N SER A 238 26.36 10.79 9.03
CA SER A 238 25.34 9.97 9.67
C SER A 238 25.28 10.19 11.17
N LEU A 239 24.07 10.21 11.71
CA LEU A 239 23.80 10.24 13.15
C LEU A 239 22.88 9.08 13.52
N LEU A 240 23.14 8.43 14.65
CA LEU A 240 22.29 7.38 15.19
C LEU A 240 21.78 7.79 16.57
N PHE A 241 20.47 7.99 16.68
CA PHE A 241 19.77 8.26 17.92
C PHE A 241 19.01 7.01 18.37
N GLN A 242 18.93 6.79 19.68
CA GLN A 242 18.23 5.65 20.26
C GLN A 242 17.38 6.08 21.46
N ASN A 243 16.20 5.48 21.58
CA ASN A 243 15.36 5.58 22.77
C ASN A 243 14.89 4.18 23.24
N ASN A 244 13.94 4.17 24.17
CA ASN A 244 13.38 2.93 24.72
C ASN A 244 12.58 2.10 23.70
N TYR A 245 12.10 2.72 22.62
CA TYR A 245 11.19 2.13 21.65
C TYR A 245 11.84 1.81 20.30
N SER A 246 12.82 2.61 19.88
CA SER A 246 13.34 2.63 18.52
C SER A 246 14.75 3.24 18.42
N LYS A 247 15.37 3.09 17.24
CA LYS A 247 16.54 3.85 16.81
C LYS A 247 16.18 4.65 15.56
N ILE A 248 16.69 5.88 15.44
CA ILE A 248 16.58 6.71 14.24
C ILE A 248 17.98 6.95 13.71
N LYS A 249 18.22 6.63 12.44
CA LYS A 249 19.45 6.96 11.74
C LYS A 249 19.17 8.06 10.72
N LEU A 250 19.84 9.18 10.88
CA LEU A 250 19.83 10.27 9.91
C LEU A 250 21.02 10.11 9.00
N THR A 251 20.84 10.26 7.69
CA THR A 251 21.96 10.22 6.72
C THR A 251 21.92 11.43 5.80
N ILE A 252 23.05 12.15 5.75
CA ILE A 252 23.34 13.20 4.76
C ILE A 252 24.48 12.67 3.88
N GLY A 253 24.16 12.34 2.63
CA GLY A 253 25.12 11.95 1.61
C GLY A 253 25.05 12.84 0.38
N PRO A 254 26.08 12.81 -0.49
CA PRO A 254 26.11 13.62 -1.72
C PRO A 254 24.91 13.36 -2.65
N ARG A 255 24.44 12.11 -2.69
CA ARG A 255 23.34 11.65 -3.56
C ARG A 255 22.10 11.19 -2.81
N ALA A 256 22.15 11.10 -1.48
CA ALA A 256 21.07 10.50 -0.70
C ALA A 256 20.91 11.20 0.64
N LYS A 257 19.68 11.62 0.93
CA LYS A 257 19.26 12.17 2.21
C LYS A 257 18.04 11.39 2.64
N TYR A 258 18.08 10.76 3.81
CA TYR A 258 16.98 9.94 4.27
C TYR A 258 17.05 9.72 5.78
N ILE A 259 15.93 9.22 6.31
CA ILE A 259 15.75 8.86 7.70
C ILE A 259 15.41 7.38 7.73
N ASP A 260 16.20 6.60 8.45
CA ASP A 260 15.85 5.22 8.77
C ASP A 260 15.32 5.13 10.20
N VAL A 261 14.26 4.37 10.38
CA VAL A 261 13.62 4.07 11.66
C VAL A 261 13.73 2.57 11.91
N TYR A 262 14.22 2.21 13.09
CA TYR A 262 14.38 0.84 13.56
C TYR A 262 13.51 0.67 14.80
N ILE A 263 12.43 -0.09 14.69
CA ILE A 263 11.49 -0.28 15.81
C ILE A 263 11.82 -1.58 16.52
N LYS A 264 11.95 -1.55 17.85
CA LYS A 264 12.23 -2.79 18.60
C LYS A 264 11.10 -3.79 18.39
N LYS A 265 11.44 -5.07 18.24
CA LYS A 265 10.49 -6.17 17.93
C LYS A 265 9.22 -6.15 18.76
N LYS A 266 9.35 -5.95 20.07
CA LYS A 266 8.23 -5.94 21.01
C LYS A 266 7.18 -4.87 20.70
N PHE A 267 7.55 -3.81 19.98
CA PHE A 267 6.65 -2.73 19.55
C PHE A 267 6.26 -2.83 18.07
N TYR A 268 7.03 -3.54 17.23
CA TYR A 268 6.77 -3.66 15.79
C TYR A 268 5.99 -4.91 15.39
N ASN A 269 5.90 -5.94 16.24
CA ASN A 269 5.19 -7.17 15.88
C ASN A 269 3.77 -6.82 15.37
N PRO A 270 3.42 -7.18 14.12
CA PRO A 270 2.10 -6.90 13.57
C PRO A 270 1.01 -7.46 14.50
N GLY A 271 0.04 -6.62 14.84
CA GLY A 271 -1.08 -7.00 15.69
C GLY A 271 -1.63 -5.90 16.57
N PRO A 272 -2.59 -6.24 17.44
CA PRO A 272 -3.46 -5.26 18.08
C PRO A 272 -2.86 -4.56 19.28
N LYS A 273 -1.89 -5.22 19.92
CA LYS A 273 -1.17 -4.72 21.07
C LYS A 273 0.04 -3.86 20.65
N ARG A 274 0.26 -3.64 19.34
CA ARG A 274 1.32 -2.75 18.89
C ARG A 274 0.92 -1.32 19.22
N ASP A 275 1.80 -0.61 19.91
CA ASP A 275 1.66 0.83 20.12
C ASP A 275 2.86 1.52 19.47
N LEU A 276 2.63 2.03 18.26
CA LEU A 276 3.62 2.79 17.49
C LEU A 276 3.56 4.29 17.80
N ARG A 277 2.54 4.74 18.53
CA ARG A 277 2.32 6.15 18.87
C ARG A 277 3.54 6.80 19.53
N PRO A 278 4.23 6.18 20.52
CA PRO A 278 5.42 6.80 21.13
C PRO A 278 6.55 7.11 20.14
N ILE A 279 6.62 6.38 19.02
CA ILE A 279 7.64 6.56 18.00
C ILE A 279 7.18 7.64 17.00
N PHE A 280 5.94 7.54 16.54
CA PHE A 280 5.38 8.47 15.54
C PHE A 280 5.16 9.88 16.10
N GLU A 281 4.74 10.02 17.37
CA GLU A 281 4.64 11.32 18.05
C GLU A 281 6.00 12.02 18.13
N GLU A 282 7.06 11.28 18.48
CA GLU A 282 8.40 11.85 18.60
C GLU A 282 8.99 12.20 17.24
N ILE A 283 8.73 11.40 16.20
CA ILE A 283 9.07 11.77 14.83
C ILE A 283 8.32 13.05 14.44
N ALA A 284 6.99 13.10 14.64
CA ALA A 284 6.17 14.24 14.26
C ALA A 284 6.61 15.55 14.90
N LYS A 285 6.93 15.55 16.20
CA LYS A 285 7.43 16.76 16.90
C LYS A 285 8.72 17.33 16.32
N GLY A 286 9.58 16.45 15.78
CA GLY A 286 10.84 16.88 15.18
C GLY A 286 10.74 17.25 13.70
N ILE A 287 9.61 16.99 13.03
CA ILE A 287 9.40 17.35 11.63
C ILE A 287 9.24 18.87 11.55
N ASN A 288 10.22 19.54 10.94
CA ASN A 288 10.17 20.95 10.60
C ASN A 288 10.14 21.06 9.06
N ILE A 289 8.94 21.27 8.51
CA ILE A 289 8.73 21.29 7.06
C ILE A 289 9.34 22.57 6.49
N ASP A 290 10.41 22.42 5.71
CA ASP A 290 11.10 23.53 5.03
C ASP A 290 10.90 23.50 3.51
N LYS A 291 10.72 22.32 2.92
CA LYS A 291 10.46 22.16 1.49
C LYS A 291 9.43 21.08 1.21
N LEU A 292 8.53 21.39 0.26
CA LEU A 292 7.46 20.52 -0.19
C LEU A 292 7.56 20.29 -1.70
N SER A 293 7.25 19.08 -2.14
CA SER A 293 7.03 18.76 -3.57
C SER A 293 5.59 18.31 -3.79
N ASP A 294 5.10 18.52 -5.00
CA ASP A 294 3.83 17.94 -5.44
C ASP A 294 3.90 16.43 -5.54
N VAL A 295 2.80 15.77 -5.16
CA VAL A 295 2.60 14.34 -5.35
C VAL A 295 1.67 14.15 -6.54
N PHE A 296 2.14 13.42 -7.54
CA PHE A 296 1.36 13.04 -8.71
C PHE A 296 1.24 11.52 -8.79
N PRO A 297 0.04 10.99 -9.05
CA PRO A 297 -0.11 9.56 -9.29
C PRO A 297 0.67 9.14 -10.53
N ASN A 298 1.34 8.01 -10.45
CA ASN A 298 2.09 7.39 -11.53
C ASN A 298 1.14 6.77 -12.55
N GLY A 299 1.20 7.25 -13.80
CA GLY A 299 0.36 6.73 -14.88
C GLY A 299 0.60 5.24 -15.22
N MET A 300 1.73 4.65 -14.85
CA MET A 300 2.01 3.24 -15.11
C MET A 300 1.37 2.28 -14.11
N ASP A 301 1.05 2.75 -12.89
CA ASP A 301 0.47 1.96 -11.79
C ASP A 301 1.05 0.53 -11.67
N GLU A 302 2.39 0.38 -11.65
CA GLU A 302 3.07 -0.93 -11.71
C GLU A 302 2.72 -1.89 -10.55
N ALA A 303 2.13 -1.34 -9.48
CA ALA A 303 1.68 -2.08 -8.32
C ALA A 303 0.15 -2.23 -8.23
N ALA A 304 -0.60 -1.75 -9.23
CA ALA A 304 -2.06 -1.79 -9.28
C ALA A 304 -2.77 -1.10 -8.09
N ILE A 305 -2.13 -0.12 -7.44
CA ILE A 305 -2.70 0.59 -6.28
C ILE A 305 -3.87 1.47 -6.73
N LEU A 306 -3.70 2.21 -7.83
CA LEU A 306 -4.75 3.07 -8.39
C LEU A 306 -5.88 2.22 -8.98
N LYS A 307 -5.54 1.11 -9.65
CA LYS A 307 -6.51 0.14 -10.15
C LYS A 307 -7.36 -0.43 -9.01
N ALA A 308 -6.73 -0.97 -7.97
CA ALA A 308 -7.43 -1.52 -6.81
C ALA A 308 -8.34 -0.46 -6.14
N TYR A 309 -7.85 0.78 -6.02
CA TYR A 309 -8.67 1.87 -5.49
C TYR A 309 -9.88 2.20 -6.38
N THR A 310 -9.71 2.22 -7.70
CA THR A 310 -10.78 2.45 -8.68
C THR A 310 -11.87 1.37 -8.58
N GLU A 311 -11.46 0.11 -8.47
CA GLU A 311 -12.36 -1.02 -8.27
C GLU A 311 -13.15 -0.85 -6.96
N ARG A 312 -12.48 -0.55 -5.84
CA ARG A 312 -13.14 -0.32 -4.55
C ARG A 312 -14.13 0.84 -4.56
N ARG A 313 -13.77 1.93 -5.23
CA ARG A 313 -14.67 3.05 -5.50
C ARG A 313 -15.95 2.58 -6.20
N GLY A 314 -15.84 1.71 -7.20
CA GLY A 314 -17.00 1.10 -7.86
C GLY A 314 -17.86 0.26 -6.92
N ILE A 315 -17.25 -0.61 -6.12
CA ILE A 315 -17.98 -1.43 -5.13
C ILE A 315 -18.76 -0.54 -4.16
N MET A 316 -18.11 0.48 -3.59
CA MET A 316 -18.76 1.40 -2.64
C MET A 316 -19.92 2.18 -3.29
N ALA A 317 -19.75 2.63 -4.53
CA ALA A 317 -20.80 3.30 -5.28
C ALA A 317 -22.01 2.40 -5.50
N THR A 318 -21.78 1.14 -5.88
CA THR A 318 -22.86 0.17 -6.11
C THR A 318 -23.58 -0.16 -4.80
N LEU A 319 -22.87 -0.42 -3.69
CA LEU A 319 -23.52 -0.66 -2.39
C LEU A 319 -24.40 0.52 -1.97
N LYS A 320 -23.88 1.74 -2.11
CA LYS A 320 -24.63 2.96 -1.80
C LYS A 320 -25.86 3.10 -2.70
N PHE A 321 -25.70 2.88 -4.00
CA PHE A 321 -26.78 2.94 -4.97
C PHE A 321 -27.89 1.93 -4.69
N GLU A 322 -27.53 0.67 -4.46
CA GLU A 322 -28.50 -0.40 -4.13
C GLU A 322 -29.29 -0.06 -2.87
N LYS A 323 -28.61 0.46 -1.85
CA LYS A 323 -29.24 0.87 -0.60
C LYS A 323 -30.15 2.10 -0.75
N GLU A 324 -29.66 3.18 -1.35
CA GLU A 324 -30.34 4.47 -1.35
C GLU A 324 -31.37 4.61 -2.48
N LYS A 325 -31.06 4.09 -3.68
CA LYS A 325 -31.89 4.26 -4.88
C LYS A 325 -32.78 3.05 -5.15
N LYS A 326 -32.30 1.84 -4.85
CA LYS A 326 -33.08 0.60 -5.04
C LYS A 326 -33.73 0.09 -3.76
N GLN A 327 -33.37 0.66 -2.59
CA GLN A 327 -33.89 0.25 -1.28
C GLN A 327 -33.68 -1.24 -0.99
N ARG A 328 -32.57 -1.79 -1.47
CA ARG A 328 -32.18 -3.19 -1.25
C ARG A 328 -31.01 -3.25 -0.28
N GLU A 329 -31.00 -4.28 0.56
CA GLU A 329 -29.77 -4.65 1.26
C GLU A 329 -28.77 -5.21 0.24
N ALA A 330 -27.51 -4.82 0.39
CA ALA A 330 -26.44 -5.22 -0.50
C ALA A 330 -25.17 -5.51 0.32
N PHE A 331 -24.46 -6.57 -0.04
CA PHE A 331 -23.28 -7.05 0.67
C PHE A 331 -22.09 -7.18 -0.28
N ASP A 332 -20.93 -6.69 0.16
CA ASP A 332 -19.65 -6.84 -0.53
C ASP A 332 -19.13 -8.27 -0.38
N VAL A 333 -19.05 -8.99 -1.49
CA VAL A 333 -18.47 -10.33 -1.60
C VAL A 333 -17.30 -10.38 -2.60
N SER A 334 -16.77 -9.21 -2.99
CA SER A 334 -15.68 -9.07 -3.99
C SER A 334 -14.37 -9.78 -3.59
N TYR A 335 -14.24 -10.17 -2.32
CA TYR A 335 -13.10 -10.92 -1.79
C TYR A 335 -13.34 -12.43 -1.67
N GLU A 336 -14.54 -12.89 -2.02
CA GLU A 336 -14.92 -14.32 -1.98
C GLU A 336 -14.71 -15.01 -3.34
N PHE A 337 -14.45 -14.25 -4.41
CA PHE A 337 -14.18 -14.74 -5.77
C PHE A 337 -15.30 -15.64 -6.33
N LEU A 338 -16.56 -15.28 -6.07
CA LEU A 338 -17.74 -16.03 -6.49
C LEU A 338 -18.10 -15.84 -7.98
N GLY A 339 -17.36 -14.99 -8.70
CA GLY A 339 -17.66 -14.58 -10.07
C GLY A 339 -18.63 -13.40 -10.15
N TYR A 340 -18.87 -12.74 -9.01
CA TYR A 340 -19.58 -11.47 -8.85
C TYR A 340 -19.06 -10.78 -7.59
N ASP A 341 -19.33 -9.49 -7.47
CA ASP A 341 -18.76 -8.62 -6.44
C ASP A 341 -19.73 -8.28 -5.31
N ILE A 342 -21.03 -8.16 -5.62
CA ILE A 342 -22.06 -7.71 -4.68
C ILE A 342 -23.25 -8.65 -4.73
N LYS A 343 -23.73 -9.04 -3.55
CA LYS A 343 -24.98 -9.76 -3.38
C LYS A 343 -26.07 -8.77 -2.96
N SER A 344 -27.12 -8.60 -3.77
CA SER A 344 -28.28 -7.76 -3.45
C SER A 344 -29.57 -8.45 -3.89
N GLU A 345 -30.12 -9.29 -3.00
CA GLU A 345 -31.16 -10.25 -3.34
C GLU A 345 -32.39 -9.62 -4.04
N PRO A 346 -32.93 -10.26 -5.10
CA PRO A 346 -32.52 -11.55 -5.69
C PRO A 346 -31.29 -11.47 -6.61
N TYR A 347 -30.71 -10.29 -6.83
CA TYR A 347 -29.67 -10.04 -7.81
C TYR A 347 -28.26 -10.31 -7.28
N ILE A 348 -27.40 -10.73 -8.18
CA ILE A 348 -25.95 -10.72 -7.99
C ILE A 348 -25.33 -9.78 -9.01
N ILE A 349 -24.37 -8.98 -8.58
CA ILE A 349 -23.87 -7.84 -9.34
C ILE A 349 -22.36 -7.95 -9.46
N GLU A 350 -21.87 -7.95 -10.70
CA GLU A 350 -20.46 -7.75 -11.05
C GLU A 350 -20.20 -6.26 -11.30
N VAL A 351 -19.11 -5.73 -10.76
CA VAL A 351 -18.81 -4.30 -10.84
C VAL A 351 -17.58 -4.05 -11.69
N LYS A 352 -17.75 -3.32 -12.80
CA LYS A 352 -16.64 -2.87 -13.65
C LYS A 352 -16.46 -1.37 -13.49
N ALA A 353 -15.36 -0.96 -12.86
CA ALA A 353 -15.10 0.44 -12.54
C ALA A 353 -13.96 1.02 -13.37
N PHE A 354 -14.19 2.23 -13.89
CA PHE A 354 -13.24 2.93 -14.74
C PHE A 354 -12.93 4.31 -14.18
N LYS A 355 -11.65 4.65 -14.22
CA LYS A 355 -11.11 5.90 -13.67
C LYS A 355 -11.79 7.15 -14.24
N ASP A 356 -11.96 7.22 -15.55
CA ASP A 356 -12.46 8.38 -16.29
C ASP A 356 -13.48 7.94 -17.35
N SER A 357 -13.81 8.80 -18.33
CA SER A 357 -14.77 8.56 -19.41
C SER A 357 -14.13 8.12 -20.74
N THR A 358 -12.86 7.72 -20.74
CA THR A 358 -12.18 7.21 -21.95
C THR A 358 -12.75 5.87 -22.42
N ILE A 359 -12.19 5.29 -23.49
CA ILE A 359 -12.71 4.05 -24.07
C ILE A 359 -12.63 2.89 -23.07
N LYS A 360 -13.73 2.16 -22.87
CA LYS A 360 -13.90 1.13 -21.85
C LYS A 360 -14.39 -0.18 -22.43
N SER A 361 -13.47 -1.11 -22.66
CA SER A 361 -13.89 -2.50 -22.85
C SER A 361 -14.26 -3.14 -21.51
N LEU A 362 -15.34 -3.92 -21.51
CA LEU A 362 -15.69 -4.77 -20.37
C LEU A 362 -14.92 -6.07 -20.49
N GLU A 363 -14.10 -6.37 -19.49
CA GLU A 363 -13.39 -7.64 -19.38
C GLU A 363 -14.00 -8.47 -18.25
N LEU A 364 -14.42 -9.69 -18.56
CA LEU A 364 -14.83 -10.70 -17.57
C LEU A 364 -13.75 -11.77 -17.45
N THR A 365 -13.40 -12.14 -16.23
CA THR A 365 -12.61 -13.36 -16.00
C THR A 365 -13.43 -14.58 -16.41
N LYS A 366 -12.76 -15.72 -16.65
CA LYS A 366 -13.46 -16.97 -16.95
C LYS A 366 -14.53 -17.32 -15.90
N ASN A 367 -14.22 -17.16 -14.63
CA ASN A 367 -15.16 -17.44 -13.54
C ASN A 367 -16.36 -16.49 -13.58
N GLU A 368 -16.14 -15.18 -13.77
CA GLU A 368 -17.23 -14.21 -13.93
C GLU A 368 -18.12 -14.54 -15.14
N TYR A 369 -17.52 -14.87 -16.28
CA TYR A 369 -18.27 -15.23 -17.49
C TYR A 369 -19.08 -16.53 -17.33
N GLU A 370 -18.51 -17.55 -16.69
CA GLU A 370 -19.21 -18.80 -16.39
C GLU A 370 -20.37 -18.58 -15.40
N THR A 371 -20.14 -17.81 -14.33
CA THR A 371 -21.18 -17.45 -13.36
C THR A 371 -22.29 -16.62 -14.01
N MET A 372 -21.93 -15.62 -14.82
CA MET A 372 -22.88 -14.80 -15.59
C MET A 372 -23.82 -15.68 -16.41
N ASN A 373 -23.31 -16.70 -17.09
CA ASN A 373 -24.13 -17.59 -17.94
C ASN A 373 -25.02 -18.54 -17.13
N LYS A 374 -24.54 -19.00 -15.97
CA LYS A 374 -25.27 -19.94 -15.10
C LYS A 374 -26.41 -19.27 -14.34
N GLU A 375 -26.16 -18.11 -13.76
CA GLU A 375 -27.09 -17.46 -12.83
C GLU A 375 -28.16 -16.66 -13.58
N LYS A 376 -29.40 -16.63 -13.07
CA LYS A 376 -30.52 -15.96 -13.76
C LYS A 376 -30.53 -14.45 -13.53
N ASP A 377 -30.29 -14.02 -12.30
CA ASP A 377 -30.40 -12.63 -11.86
C ASP A 377 -29.02 -11.95 -11.77
N TYR A 378 -28.20 -12.13 -12.80
CA TYR A 378 -26.83 -11.60 -12.87
C TYR A 378 -26.79 -10.26 -13.61
N TYR A 379 -26.39 -9.20 -12.91
CA TYR A 379 -26.27 -7.85 -13.46
C TYR A 379 -24.80 -7.43 -13.57
N ILE A 380 -24.48 -6.61 -14.57
CA ILE A 380 -23.18 -5.91 -14.64
C ILE A 380 -23.42 -4.42 -14.41
N TYR A 381 -22.77 -3.87 -13.39
CA TYR A 381 -22.78 -2.43 -13.11
C TYR A 381 -21.47 -1.84 -13.59
N VAL A 382 -21.57 -0.94 -14.57
CA VAL A 382 -20.43 -0.24 -15.16
C VAL A 382 -20.33 1.15 -14.55
N ILE A 383 -19.31 1.36 -13.73
CA ILE A 383 -19.05 2.60 -13.01
C ILE A 383 -18.07 3.45 -13.80
N GLU A 384 -18.51 4.63 -14.21
CA GLU A 384 -17.69 5.63 -14.90
C GLU A 384 -17.31 6.75 -13.94
N GLU A 385 -16.21 7.46 -14.25
CA GLU A 385 -15.75 8.60 -13.44
C GLU A 385 -15.49 8.17 -11.99
N ALA A 386 -14.92 6.97 -11.82
CA ALA A 386 -14.75 6.36 -10.50
C ALA A 386 -13.74 7.08 -9.60
N LEU A 387 -13.06 8.12 -10.07
CA LEU A 387 -12.28 9.03 -9.24
C LEU A 387 -12.95 10.38 -8.99
N ASP A 388 -14.15 10.65 -9.50
CA ASP A 388 -14.87 11.91 -9.23
C ASP A 388 -15.75 11.81 -7.98
N ASN A 389 -16.32 12.90 -7.48
CA ASN A 389 -17.23 12.81 -6.33
C ASN A 389 -18.61 12.27 -6.71
N ILE A 390 -19.04 12.57 -7.94
CA ILE A 390 -20.28 12.08 -8.52
C ILE A 390 -19.89 11.07 -9.59
N LEU A 391 -20.36 9.85 -9.43
CA LEU A 391 -20.05 8.74 -10.33
C LEU A 391 -21.28 8.44 -11.15
N LYS A 392 -21.06 8.00 -12.38
CA LYS A 392 -22.12 7.49 -13.24
C LYS A 392 -22.16 5.96 -13.19
N ILE A 393 -23.34 5.41 -12.93
CA ILE A 393 -23.60 3.97 -12.89
C ILE A 393 -24.45 3.60 -14.09
N ASN A 394 -23.92 2.76 -14.98
CA ASN A 394 -24.67 2.17 -16.08
C ASN A 394 -25.02 0.72 -15.73
N ILE A 395 -26.30 0.36 -15.81
CA ILE A 395 -26.81 -0.95 -15.41
C ILE A 395 -27.11 -1.78 -16.65
N ILE A 396 -26.47 -2.95 -16.74
CA ILE A 396 -26.77 -3.97 -17.73
C ILE A 396 -27.53 -5.08 -17.00
N SER A 397 -28.84 -5.15 -17.23
CA SER A 397 -29.74 -6.09 -16.55
C SER A 397 -29.80 -7.48 -17.18
N ASP A 398 -29.34 -7.63 -18.43
CA ASP A 398 -29.30 -8.92 -19.14
C ASP A 398 -27.98 -9.05 -19.93
N PRO A 399 -26.85 -9.23 -19.21
CA PRO A 399 -25.53 -9.26 -19.83
C PRO A 399 -25.31 -10.50 -20.72
N LYS A 400 -26.16 -11.53 -20.62
CA LYS A 400 -26.10 -12.73 -21.49
C LYS A 400 -26.39 -12.42 -22.96
N LYS A 401 -27.08 -11.31 -23.24
CA LYS A 401 -27.35 -10.84 -24.62
C LYS A 401 -26.14 -10.16 -25.24
N ILE A 402 -25.12 -9.83 -24.46
CA ILE A 402 -23.93 -9.17 -24.93
C ILE A 402 -22.97 -10.21 -25.49
N PHE A 403 -22.44 -9.94 -26.68
CA PHE A 403 -21.40 -10.76 -27.26
C PHE A 403 -20.04 -10.41 -26.67
N PHE A 404 -19.43 -11.37 -25.97
CA PHE A 404 -18.05 -11.28 -25.50
C PHE A 404 -17.12 -12.13 -26.37
N ILE A 405 -16.01 -11.55 -26.77
CA ILE A 405 -14.96 -12.23 -27.52
C ILE A 405 -14.00 -12.86 -26.52
N LYS A 406 -13.79 -14.18 -26.64
CA LYS A 406 -12.77 -14.87 -25.88
C LYS A 406 -11.39 -14.36 -26.30
N GLN A 407 -10.63 -13.91 -25.32
CA GLN A 407 -9.26 -13.46 -25.46
C GLN A 407 -8.35 -14.30 -24.57
N ASN A 408 -7.08 -14.39 -24.97
CA ASN A 408 -6.03 -14.99 -24.16
C ASN A 408 -4.97 -13.93 -23.93
N ARG A 409 -4.62 -13.71 -22.66
CA ARG A 409 -3.53 -12.83 -22.29
C ARG A 409 -2.50 -13.62 -21.54
N ASP A 410 -1.26 -13.48 -21.98
CA ASP A 410 -0.13 -13.92 -21.18
C ASP A 410 -0.06 -13.06 -19.93
N ILE A 411 -0.30 -13.69 -18.79
CA ILE A 411 -0.14 -13.07 -17.49
C ILE A 411 1.15 -13.59 -16.87
N LEU A 412 1.82 -12.65 -16.21
CA LEU A 412 3.10 -12.87 -15.56
C LEU A 412 2.89 -13.10 -14.09
N GLU A 413 2.78 -14.38 -13.76
CA GLU A 413 2.82 -14.91 -12.41
C GLU A 413 4.27 -15.31 -12.04
N THR A 414 4.43 -16.24 -11.10
CA THR A 414 5.68 -17.00 -10.91
C THR A 414 6.13 -17.75 -12.19
N LYS A 415 5.24 -17.93 -13.18
CA LYS A 415 5.49 -18.46 -14.53
C LYS A 415 4.63 -17.67 -15.53
N MET A 416 4.92 -17.74 -16.84
CA MET A 416 3.97 -17.24 -17.85
C MET A 416 2.82 -18.24 -17.96
N THR A 417 1.61 -17.78 -17.68
CA THR A 417 0.35 -18.51 -17.79
C THR A 417 -0.56 -17.73 -18.73
N SER A 418 -1.28 -18.44 -19.60
CA SER A 418 -2.34 -17.81 -20.40
C SER A 418 -3.56 -17.72 -19.51
N GLN A 419 -3.99 -16.51 -19.16
CA GLN A 419 -5.32 -16.29 -18.58
C GLN A 419 -6.31 -16.07 -19.72
N GLU A 420 -7.41 -16.81 -19.64
CA GLU A 420 -8.58 -16.63 -20.49
C GLU A 420 -9.48 -15.55 -19.89
N TYR A 421 -9.86 -14.58 -20.71
CA TYR A 421 -10.80 -13.52 -20.37
C TYR A 421 -11.76 -13.28 -21.54
N PHE A 422 -12.87 -12.63 -21.26
CA PHE A 422 -13.97 -12.39 -22.19
C PHE A 422 -14.17 -10.89 -22.30
N GLU A 423 -13.94 -10.34 -23.50
CA GLU A 423 -13.93 -8.90 -23.73
C GLU A 423 -15.13 -8.45 -24.56
N CYS A 424 -15.76 -7.34 -24.15
CA CYS A 424 -16.79 -6.66 -24.91
C CYS A 424 -16.41 -5.18 -25.15
N GLU A 425 -16.43 -4.78 -26.41
CA GLU A 425 -16.17 -3.39 -26.82
C GLU A 425 -17.26 -2.43 -26.33
N GLU A 426 -16.90 -1.16 -26.22
CA GLU A 426 -17.72 -0.14 -25.59
C GLU A 426 -19.09 0.04 -26.21
N ASP A 427 -19.15 0.23 -27.52
CA ASP A 427 -20.40 0.47 -28.24
C ASP A 427 -21.40 -0.68 -28.03
N LYS A 428 -20.89 -1.91 -27.91
CA LYS A 428 -21.73 -3.10 -27.75
C LYS A 428 -22.37 -3.15 -26.37
N TRP A 429 -21.59 -2.94 -25.29
CA TRP A 429 -22.18 -2.96 -23.96
C TRP A 429 -23.03 -1.72 -23.69
N ARG A 430 -22.66 -0.55 -24.22
CA ARG A 430 -23.46 0.69 -24.11
C ARG A 430 -24.86 0.52 -24.68
N ASN A 431 -25.00 -0.16 -25.82
CA ASN A 431 -26.30 -0.45 -26.43
C ASN A 431 -27.18 -1.39 -25.59
N ASN A 432 -26.63 -2.03 -24.56
CA ASN A 432 -27.34 -2.94 -23.66
C ASN A 432 -27.53 -2.36 -22.25
N VAL A 433 -27.21 -1.07 -22.05
CA VAL A 433 -27.48 -0.37 -20.80
C VAL A 433 -28.99 -0.14 -20.67
N ALA A 434 -29.59 -0.72 -19.65
CA ALA A 434 -31.00 -0.56 -19.33
C ALA A 434 -31.28 0.75 -18.59
N THR A 435 -30.35 1.21 -17.76
CA THR A 435 -30.51 2.42 -16.94
C THR A 435 -29.16 3.08 -16.69
N SER A 436 -29.14 4.40 -16.68
CA SER A 436 -27.97 5.20 -16.29
C SER A 436 -28.37 6.15 -15.17
N GLU A 437 -27.60 6.15 -14.09
CA GLU A 437 -27.86 6.95 -12.89
C GLU A 437 -26.58 7.60 -12.37
N PHE A 438 -26.74 8.58 -11.49
CA PHE A 438 -25.61 9.22 -10.81
C PHE A 438 -25.70 9.01 -9.30
N ILE A 439 -24.56 8.72 -8.67
CA ILE A 439 -24.43 8.60 -7.23
C ILE A 439 -23.27 9.46 -6.74
N GLU A 440 -23.49 10.23 -5.68
CA GLU A 440 -22.42 10.94 -4.99
C GLU A 440 -21.82 10.02 -3.94
N LEU A 441 -20.49 9.86 -3.89
CA LEU A 441 -19.79 9.12 -2.84
C LEU A 441 -19.22 10.02 -1.76
#